data_AF-A0A4Q2JM97-F1
#
_entry.id   AF-A0A4Q2JM97-F1
#
_cell.length_a   1.000
_cell.length_b   1.000
_cell.length_c   1.000
_cell.angle_alpha   90.00
_cell.angle_beta   90.00
_cell.angle_gamma   90.00
#
_symmetry.space_group_name_H-M   'P 1'
#
loop_
_entity.id
_entity.type
_entity.pdbx_description
1 polymer ?
#
loop_
_entity_poly.entity_id
_entity_poly.type
_entity_poly.pdbx_seq_one_letter_code
_entity_poly.pdbx_strand_id
1 'polypeptide(L)'
;MTAEPLPVPVPVPEPESTPVPNLPLRERRFDWFFIVVFSLFTITSLISDMLPTLGVDISSPSSNFFVNSNYWYASDTDPLFMEPPVWMRIVTGLSAFVYMPFYIVLVLSLIRGWNWIQLPSVIYATMISTITGIIVFGVEFFGEPEWQTTNPVKFLAFNLPYVLIPIVLLVRMRKPEPFTRRF
;
A
#
# COMPACT_ATOMS: atom_id res chain seq x y z
N MET A 1 -51.65 50.03 8.16
CA MET A 1 -51.57 48.61 8.58
C MET A 1 -50.31 48.02 8.00
N THR A 2 -49.20 48.10 8.73
CA THR A 2 -47.95 47.43 8.39
C THR A 2 -48.02 46.01 8.95
N ALA A 3 -47.99 45.01 8.08
CA ALA A 3 -48.01 43.61 8.47
C ALA A 3 -46.68 43.25 9.16
N GLU A 4 -46.77 42.64 10.33
CA GLU A 4 -45.63 42.14 11.09
C GLU A 4 -45.01 40.94 10.37
N PRO A 5 -43.68 40.87 10.19
CA PRO A 5 -43.04 39.77 9.48
C PRO A 5 -43.18 38.47 10.27
N LEU A 6 -43.52 37.40 9.55
CA LEU A 6 -43.66 36.07 10.14
C LEU A 6 -42.33 35.59 10.78
N PRO A 7 -42.39 34.95 11.95
CA PRO A 7 -41.19 34.45 12.62
C PRO A 7 -40.47 33.40 11.77
N VAL A 8 -39.15 33.55 11.65
CA VAL A 8 -38.28 32.59 10.95
C VAL A 8 -38.27 31.28 11.74
N PRO A 9 -38.51 30.11 11.12
CA PRO A 9 -38.45 28.82 11.80
C PRO A 9 -37.06 28.61 12.38
N VAL A 10 -36.98 28.36 13.69
CA VAL A 10 -35.74 27.94 14.35
C VAL A 10 -35.39 26.54 13.83
N PRO A 11 -34.17 26.30 13.32
CA PRO A 11 -33.75 24.98 12.89
C PRO A 11 -33.88 24.00 14.06
N VAL A 12 -34.67 22.94 13.88
CA VAL A 12 -34.72 21.83 14.83
C VAL A 12 -33.34 21.17 14.81
N PRO A 13 -32.64 21.03 15.94
CA PRO A 13 -31.36 20.32 15.98
C PRO A 13 -31.57 18.90 15.43
N GLU A 14 -30.79 18.53 14.41
CA GLU A 14 -30.79 17.13 13.97
C GLU A 14 -30.41 16.24 15.14
N PRO A 15 -31.09 15.09 15.34
CA PRO A 15 -30.76 14.18 16.42
C PRO A 15 -29.29 13.75 16.26
N GLU A 16 -28.47 14.00 17.28
CA GLU A 16 -27.07 13.56 17.31
C GLU A 16 -27.00 12.06 16.99
N SER A 17 -26.45 11.71 15.82
CA SER A 17 -26.26 10.31 15.45
C SER A 17 -25.27 9.69 16.43
N THR A 18 -25.73 8.74 17.24
CA THR A 18 -24.89 8.06 18.20
C THR A 18 -23.75 7.35 17.46
N PRO A 19 -22.47 7.54 17.82
CA PRO A 19 -21.36 6.88 17.13
C PRO A 19 -21.52 5.37 17.20
N VAL A 20 -21.57 4.71 16.04
CA VAL A 20 -21.62 3.25 15.97
C VAL A 20 -20.30 2.70 16.53
N PRO A 21 -20.31 1.83 17.54
CA PRO A 21 -19.09 1.30 18.12
C PRO A 21 -18.35 0.40 17.13
N ASN A 22 -17.02 0.40 17.22
CA ASN A 22 -16.20 -0.50 16.40
C ASN A 22 -16.36 -1.95 16.81
N LEU A 23 -16.38 -2.83 15.82
CA LEU A 23 -16.36 -4.27 16.04
C LEU A 23 -15.01 -4.69 16.63
N PRO A 24 -14.99 -5.58 17.63
CA PRO A 24 -13.75 -6.13 18.14
C PRO A 24 -13.00 -6.87 17.04
N LEU A 25 -11.66 -6.90 17.12
CA LEU A 25 -10.81 -7.52 16.09
C LEU A 25 -11.18 -8.99 15.82
N ARG A 26 -11.67 -9.72 16.83
CA ARG A 26 -12.14 -11.11 16.69
C ARG A 26 -13.33 -11.27 15.71
N GLU A 27 -14.15 -10.22 15.58
CA GLU A 27 -15.27 -10.19 14.64
C GLU A 27 -14.86 -9.66 13.26
N ARG A 28 -13.73 -8.96 13.18
CA ARG A 28 -13.12 -8.47 11.92
C ARG A 28 -12.12 -9.50 11.38
N ARG A 29 -12.58 -10.73 11.12
CA ARG A 29 -11.70 -11.88 10.80
C ARG A 29 -10.74 -11.62 9.62
N PHE A 30 -11.20 -10.93 8.59
CA PHE A 30 -10.36 -10.60 7.43
C PHE A 30 -9.27 -9.57 7.74
N ASP A 31 -9.42 -8.76 8.79
CA ASP A 31 -8.40 -7.79 9.20
C ASP A 31 -7.12 -8.49 9.69
N TRP A 32 -7.22 -9.75 10.17
CA TRP A 32 -6.04 -10.57 10.48
C TRP A 32 -5.17 -10.86 9.26
N PHE A 33 -5.79 -11.11 8.10
CA PHE A 33 -5.05 -11.31 6.85
C PHE A 33 -4.22 -10.06 6.53
N PHE A 34 -4.81 -8.87 6.62
CA PHE A 34 -4.09 -7.63 6.41
C PHE A 34 -2.99 -7.40 7.44
N ILE A 35 -3.26 -7.67 8.72
CA ILE A 35 -2.25 -7.52 9.78
C ILE A 35 -1.02 -8.36 9.46
N VAL A 36 -1.19 -9.63 9.11
CA VAL A 36 -0.08 -10.53 8.79
C VAL A 36 0.64 -10.07 7.54
N VAL A 37 -0.08 -9.82 6.44
CA VAL A 37 0.55 -9.48 5.17
C VAL A 37 1.27 -8.13 5.22
N PHE A 38 0.64 -7.08 5.74
CA PHE A 38 1.29 -5.78 5.81
C PHE A 38 2.45 -5.77 6.81
N SER A 39 2.42 -6.62 7.84
CA SER A 39 3.59 -6.83 8.70
C SER A 39 4.77 -7.45 7.94
N LEU A 40 4.49 -8.41 7.04
CA LEU A 40 5.50 -8.98 6.15
C LEU A 40 6.02 -7.95 5.14
N PHE A 41 5.12 -7.14 4.55
CA PHE A 41 5.50 -6.09 3.61
C PHE A 41 6.42 -5.04 4.25
N THR A 42 6.22 -4.68 5.52
CA THR A 42 7.15 -3.80 6.25
C THR A 42 8.58 -4.33 6.21
N ILE A 43 8.75 -5.64 6.39
CA ILE A 43 10.07 -6.30 6.42
C ILE A 43 10.67 -6.35 5.01
N THR A 44 9.89 -6.79 4.02
CA THR A 44 10.38 -6.97 2.65
C THR A 44 10.68 -5.65 1.96
N SER A 45 9.85 -4.61 2.15
CA SER A 45 10.10 -3.27 1.61
C SER A 45 11.34 -2.61 2.21
N LEU A 46 11.59 -2.79 3.51
CA LEU A 46 12.80 -2.25 4.13
C LEU A 46 14.06 -2.94 3.58
N ILE A 47 14.03 -4.25 3.45
CA ILE A 47 15.22 -5.03 3.09
C ILE A 47 15.52 -4.92 1.60
N SER A 48 14.50 -5.05 0.75
CA SER A 48 14.70 -5.18 -0.70
C SER A 48 14.81 -3.81 -1.34
N ASP A 49 13.90 -2.90 -1.03
CA ASP A 49 13.78 -1.63 -1.77
C ASP A 49 14.75 -0.55 -1.25
N MET A 50 15.29 -0.70 -0.04
CA MET A 50 16.28 0.23 0.51
C MET A 50 17.62 0.14 -0.25
N LEU A 51 18.05 -1.05 -0.67
CA LEU A 51 19.33 -1.26 -1.37
C LEU A 51 19.43 -0.46 -2.68
N PRO A 52 18.51 -0.63 -3.66
CA PRO A 52 18.55 0.15 -4.90
C PRO A 52 18.34 1.64 -4.66
N THR A 53 17.54 2.01 -3.65
CA THR A 53 17.32 3.42 -3.29
C THR A 53 18.61 4.10 -2.81
N LEU A 54 19.39 3.42 -1.98
CA LEU A 54 20.68 3.93 -1.50
C LEU A 54 21.80 3.79 -2.53
N GLY A 55 21.51 3.25 -3.73
CA GLY A 55 22.48 3.04 -4.78
C GLY A 55 23.49 1.94 -4.46
N VAL A 56 23.11 0.99 -3.60
CA VAL A 56 23.93 -0.20 -3.35
C VAL A 56 23.92 -1.05 -4.62
N ASP A 57 25.11 -1.39 -5.10
CA ASP A 57 25.27 -2.26 -6.24
C ASP A 57 24.82 -3.69 -5.88
N ILE A 58 23.79 -4.18 -6.56
CA ILE A 58 23.26 -5.54 -6.44
C ILE A 58 23.55 -6.39 -7.68
N SER A 59 24.30 -5.87 -8.67
CA SER A 59 24.60 -6.54 -9.95
C SER A 59 25.55 -7.73 -9.83
N SER A 60 26.16 -7.91 -8.66
CA SER A 60 27.04 -9.04 -8.38
C SER A 60 26.85 -9.60 -6.96
N PRO A 61 27.08 -10.90 -6.74
CA PRO A 61 27.05 -11.49 -5.41
C PRO A 61 28.07 -10.83 -4.46
N SER A 62 27.70 -10.72 -3.19
CA SER A 62 28.58 -10.18 -2.14
C SER A 62 28.56 -11.08 -0.89
N SER A 63 29.24 -10.67 0.19
CA SER A 63 29.10 -11.33 1.50
C SER A 63 27.82 -10.94 2.24
N ASN A 64 27.08 -9.94 1.76
CA ASN A 64 25.86 -9.45 2.38
C ASN A 64 24.65 -10.28 1.92
N PHE A 65 23.95 -10.90 2.88
CA PHE A 65 22.77 -11.72 2.63
C PHE A 65 21.67 -10.97 1.84
N PHE A 66 21.44 -9.69 2.13
CA PHE A 66 20.39 -8.92 1.48
C PHE A 66 20.73 -8.59 0.03
N VAL A 67 21.99 -8.26 -0.25
CA VAL A 67 22.48 -8.06 -1.62
C VAL A 67 22.34 -9.36 -2.42
N ASN A 68 22.74 -10.50 -1.85
CA ASN A 68 22.61 -11.79 -2.52
C ASN A 68 21.15 -12.19 -2.77
N SER A 69 20.25 -11.86 -1.85
CA SER A 69 18.82 -12.13 -2.01
C SER A 69 18.23 -11.31 -3.16
N ASN A 70 18.60 -10.04 -3.26
CA ASN A 70 18.17 -9.16 -4.36
C ASN A 70 18.79 -9.58 -5.70
N TYR A 71 20.09 -9.91 -5.71
CA TYR A 71 20.76 -10.44 -6.90
C TYR A 71 20.11 -11.74 -7.40
N TRP A 72 19.79 -12.69 -6.50
CA TRP A 72 19.11 -13.93 -6.86
C TRP A 72 17.72 -13.71 -7.47
N TYR A 73 17.00 -12.70 -6.97
CA TYR A 73 15.72 -12.32 -7.54
C TYR A 73 15.93 -11.67 -8.91
N ALA A 74 16.77 -10.65 -9.02
CA ALA A 74 16.85 -9.78 -10.19
C ALA A 74 17.63 -10.37 -11.38
N SER A 75 18.66 -11.19 -11.14
CA SER A 75 19.64 -11.61 -12.17
C SER A 75 19.06 -12.40 -13.34
N ASP A 76 17.95 -13.11 -13.12
CA ASP A 76 17.26 -13.94 -14.11
C ASP A 76 15.80 -13.53 -14.33
N THR A 77 15.39 -12.39 -13.78
CA THR A 77 13.97 -11.99 -13.74
C THR A 77 13.76 -10.52 -14.04
N ASP A 78 14.53 -9.62 -13.43
CA ASP A 78 14.17 -8.21 -13.28
C ASP A 78 15.39 -7.30 -13.56
N PRO A 79 15.71 -7.07 -14.85
CA PRO A 79 16.80 -6.19 -15.25
C PRO A 79 16.60 -4.74 -14.81
N LEU A 80 15.34 -4.27 -14.80
CA LEU A 80 14.97 -2.92 -14.38
C LEU A 80 15.32 -2.69 -12.90
N PHE A 81 15.11 -3.68 -12.04
CA PHE A 81 15.49 -3.62 -10.63
C PHE A 81 17.00 -3.81 -10.44
N MET A 82 17.67 -4.56 -11.31
CA MET A 82 19.11 -4.79 -11.26
C MET A 82 19.92 -3.51 -11.52
N GLU A 83 19.54 -2.76 -12.56
CA GLU A 83 20.17 -1.49 -12.93
C GLU A 83 19.14 -0.36 -12.92
N PRO A 84 18.66 0.06 -11.73
CA PRO A 84 17.49 0.91 -11.64
C PRO A 84 17.79 2.33 -12.13
N PRO A 85 17.07 2.83 -13.15
CA PRO A 85 17.13 4.24 -13.52
C PRO A 85 16.60 5.12 -12.38
N VAL A 86 16.89 6.41 -12.45
CA VAL A 86 16.58 7.35 -11.35
C VAL A 86 15.12 7.31 -10.91
N TRP A 87 14.18 7.21 -11.86
CA TRP A 87 12.76 7.13 -11.53
C TRP A 87 12.41 5.84 -10.75
N MET A 88 13.04 4.71 -11.09
CA MET A 88 12.82 3.45 -10.39
C MET A 88 13.39 3.49 -8.98
N ARG A 89 14.54 4.15 -8.78
CA ARG A 89 15.08 4.41 -7.42
C ARG A 89 14.16 5.29 -6.57
N ILE A 90 13.44 6.21 -7.18
CA ILE A 90 12.41 7.00 -6.48
C ILE A 90 11.23 6.09 -6.08
N VAL A 91 10.79 5.19 -6.96
CA VAL A 91 9.72 4.22 -6.67
C VAL A 91 10.11 3.29 -5.52
N THR A 92 11.30 2.69 -5.56
CA THR A 92 11.81 1.85 -4.46
C THR A 92 11.98 2.68 -3.17
N GLY A 93 12.37 3.95 -3.29
CA GLY A 93 12.49 4.86 -2.15
C GLY A 93 11.16 5.18 -1.48
N LEU A 94 10.10 5.38 -2.27
CA LEU A 94 8.74 5.51 -1.74
C LEU A 94 8.34 4.24 -0.95
N SER A 95 8.66 3.06 -1.47
CA SER A 95 8.39 1.81 -0.77
C SER A 95 9.13 1.71 0.57
N ALA A 96 10.45 1.91 0.54
CA ALA A 96 11.31 1.77 1.72
C ALA A 96 11.06 2.83 2.81
N PHE A 97 10.72 4.07 2.43
CA PHE A 97 10.69 5.20 3.37
C PHE A 97 9.30 5.82 3.58
N VAL A 98 8.32 5.55 2.71
CA VAL A 98 6.96 6.10 2.86
C VAL A 98 5.95 4.97 3.13
N TYR A 99 5.96 3.91 2.33
CA TYR A 99 5.00 2.82 2.50
C TYR A 99 5.32 1.95 3.71
N MET A 100 6.60 1.68 3.97
CA MET A 100 7.02 0.92 5.15
C MET A 100 6.52 1.55 6.47
N PRO A 101 6.74 2.85 6.77
CA PRO A 101 6.17 3.45 7.97
C PRO A 101 4.64 3.43 7.98
N PHE A 102 4.02 3.63 6.81
CA PHE A 102 2.57 3.53 6.69
C PHE A 102 2.04 2.14 7.05
N TYR A 103 2.71 1.05 6.64
CA TYR A 103 2.31 -0.32 7.00
C TYR A 103 2.29 -0.55 8.50
N ILE A 104 3.27 -0.01 9.22
CA ILE A 104 3.30 -0.08 10.69
C ILE A 104 2.07 0.61 11.28
N VAL A 105 1.78 1.84 10.83
CA VAL A 105 0.62 2.61 11.26
C VAL A 105 -0.68 1.89 10.90
N LEU A 106 -0.77 1.29 9.72
CA LEU A 106 -1.91 0.51 9.26
C LEU A 106 -2.15 -0.69 10.17
N VAL A 107 -1.12 -1.48 10.45
CA VAL A 107 -1.21 -2.66 11.35
C VAL A 107 -1.70 -2.25 12.73
N LEU A 108 -1.14 -1.20 13.32
CA LEU A 108 -1.57 -0.68 14.61
C LEU A 108 -3.03 -0.21 14.57
N SER A 109 -3.43 0.47 13.50
CA SER A 109 -4.80 0.95 13.31
C SER A 109 -5.80 -0.19 13.13
N LEU A 110 -5.43 -1.25 12.42
CA LEU A 110 -6.24 -2.47 12.27
C LEU A 110 -6.45 -3.13 13.64
N ILE A 111 -5.39 -3.28 14.43
CA ILE A 111 -5.47 -3.88 15.78
C ILE A 111 -6.33 -3.02 16.72
N ARG A 112 -6.11 -1.71 16.74
CA ARG A 112 -6.79 -0.78 17.66
C ARG A 112 -8.17 -0.31 17.18
N GLY A 113 -8.50 -0.53 15.91
CA GLY A 113 -9.75 -0.06 15.32
C GLY A 113 -9.76 1.46 15.10
N TRP A 114 -8.67 2.05 14.63
CA TRP A 114 -8.59 3.50 14.38
C TRP A 114 -9.12 3.87 13.00
N ASN A 115 -10.39 4.30 12.92
CA ASN A 115 -11.06 4.54 11.64
C ASN A 115 -10.44 5.62 10.75
N TRP A 116 -9.67 6.57 11.32
CA TRP A 116 -8.96 7.61 10.56
C TRP A 116 -7.98 7.03 9.53
N ILE A 117 -7.51 5.79 9.70
CA ILE A 117 -6.61 5.10 8.76
C ILE A 117 -7.24 4.86 7.39
N GLN A 118 -8.57 4.98 7.29
CA GLN A 118 -9.32 4.74 6.07
C GLN A 118 -8.78 5.57 4.90
N LEU A 119 -8.72 6.90 5.04
CA LEU A 119 -8.30 7.78 3.95
C LEU A 119 -6.82 7.57 3.55
N PRO A 120 -5.86 7.53 4.49
CA PRO A 120 -4.48 7.17 4.18
C PRO A 120 -4.37 5.82 3.44
N SER A 121 -5.17 4.82 3.82
CA SER A 121 -5.19 3.51 3.14
C SER A 121 -5.70 3.60 1.71
N VAL A 122 -6.73 4.42 1.45
CA VAL A 122 -7.23 4.66 0.10
C VAL A 122 -6.16 5.33 -0.77
N ILE A 123 -5.50 6.35 -0.25
CA ILE A 123 -4.41 7.06 -0.93
C ILE A 123 -3.28 6.09 -1.27
N TYR A 124 -2.76 5.38 -0.25
CA TYR A 124 -1.71 4.38 -0.43
C TYR A 124 -2.08 3.33 -1.48
N ALA A 125 -3.25 2.70 -1.34
CA ALA A 125 -3.64 1.60 -2.21
C ALA A 125 -3.79 2.05 -3.67
N THR A 126 -4.33 3.26 -3.87
CA THR A 126 -4.47 3.85 -5.21
C THR A 126 -3.09 4.17 -5.81
N MET A 127 -2.20 4.77 -5.02
CA MET A 127 -0.85 5.13 -5.46
C MET A 127 -0.04 3.89 -5.85
N ILE A 128 0.06 2.89 -4.97
CA ILE A 128 0.89 1.71 -5.26
C ILE A 128 0.33 0.89 -6.43
N SER A 129 -1.00 0.79 -6.56
CA SER A 129 -1.63 0.09 -7.68
C SER A 129 -1.38 0.80 -9.01
N THR A 130 -1.33 2.13 -9.00
CA THR A 130 -1.03 2.93 -10.20
C THR A 130 0.46 2.86 -10.54
N ILE A 131 1.33 3.14 -9.57
CA ILE A 131 2.78 3.16 -9.79
C ILE A 131 3.28 1.77 -10.15
N THR A 132 3.01 0.76 -9.32
CA THR A 132 3.53 -0.59 -9.54
C THR A 132 2.72 -1.33 -10.60
N GLY A 133 1.40 -1.38 -10.42
CA GLY A 133 0.53 -2.19 -11.26
C GLY A 133 0.31 -1.67 -12.68
N ILE A 134 0.54 -0.37 -12.92
CA ILE A 134 0.42 0.22 -14.27
C ILE A 134 1.79 0.64 -14.80
N ILE A 135 2.53 1.48 -14.08
CA ILE A 135 3.79 2.04 -14.61
C ILE A 135 4.90 0.99 -14.63
N VAL A 136 5.25 0.40 -13.47
CA VAL A 136 6.33 -0.60 -13.38
C VAL A 136 5.99 -1.82 -14.23
N PHE A 137 4.80 -2.39 -14.07
CA PHE A 137 4.38 -3.54 -14.89
C PHE A 137 4.32 -3.17 -16.38
N GLY A 138 3.93 -1.94 -16.72
CA GLY A 138 3.96 -1.45 -18.09
C GLY A 138 5.37 -1.49 -18.70
N VAL A 139 6.37 -1.01 -17.98
CA VAL A 139 7.78 -1.05 -18.41
C VAL A 139 8.28 -2.49 -18.50
N GLU A 140 8.01 -3.31 -17.49
CA GLU A 140 8.47 -4.69 -17.40
C GLU A 140 7.92 -5.59 -18.52
N PHE A 141 6.69 -5.35 -18.96
CA PHE A 141 6.05 -6.17 -20.01
C PHE A 141 6.09 -5.56 -21.40
N PHE A 142 6.20 -4.24 -21.52
CA PHE A 142 6.00 -3.52 -22.78
C PHE A 142 7.02 -2.39 -23.04
N GLY A 143 7.93 -2.14 -22.12
CA GLY A 143 8.96 -1.10 -22.24
C GLY A 143 10.11 -1.50 -23.17
N GLU A 144 11.23 -0.81 -23.03
CA GLU A 144 12.46 -1.07 -23.75
C GLU A 144 13.00 -2.48 -23.46
N PRO A 145 13.53 -3.22 -24.46
CA PRO A 145 13.95 -4.62 -24.27
C PRO A 145 14.95 -4.86 -23.13
N GLU A 146 15.79 -3.86 -22.83
CA GLU A 146 16.75 -3.91 -21.73
C GLU A 146 16.12 -3.86 -20.32
N TRP A 147 14.88 -3.38 -20.21
CA TRP A 147 14.14 -3.28 -18.94
C TRP A 147 13.04 -4.32 -18.80
N GLN A 148 12.77 -5.10 -19.84
CA GLN A 148 11.72 -6.10 -19.81
C GLN A 148 12.09 -7.29 -18.92
N THR A 149 11.11 -7.80 -18.18
CA THR A 149 11.29 -9.00 -17.38
C THR A 149 11.66 -10.18 -18.27
N THR A 150 12.73 -10.88 -17.90
CA THR A 150 13.16 -12.11 -18.59
C THR A 150 12.40 -13.34 -18.10
N ASN A 151 11.71 -13.24 -16.94
CA ASN A 151 10.90 -14.30 -16.36
C ASN A 151 9.57 -13.75 -15.80
N PRO A 152 8.54 -13.59 -16.67
CA PRO A 152 7.21 -13.11 -16.30
C PRO A 152 6.56 -13.81 -15.11
N VAL A 153 6.75 -15.12 -14.99
CA VAL A 153 6.11 -15.92 -13.95
C VAL A 153 6.74 -15.63 -12.59
N LYS A 154 8.08 -15.61 -12.52
CA LYS A 154 8.80 -15.23 -11.30
C LYS A 154 8.51 -13.78 -10.95
N PHE A 155 8.56 -12.86 -11.91
CA PHE A 155 8.22 -11.46 -11.69
C PHE A 155 6.83 -11.27 -11.07
N LEU A 156 5.80 -11.88 -11.66
CA LEU A 156 4.43 -11.76 -11.13
C LEU A 156 4.28 -12.45 -9.76
N ALA A 157 4.93 -13.59 -9.53
CA ALA A 157 4.84 -14.28 -8.24
C ALA A 157 5.32 -13.41 -7.06
N PHE A 158 6.35 -12.58 -7.28
CA PHE A 158 6.90 -11.71 -6.24
C PHE A 158 6.23 -10.32 -6.21
N ASN A 159 5.87 -9.74 -7.35
CA ASN A 159 5.38 -8.35 -7.39
C ASN A 159 3.85 -8.22 -7.40
N LEU A 160 3.12 -9.17 -7.97
CA LEU A 160 1.66 -9.10 -8.06
C LEU A 160 0.96 -8.97 -6.68
N PRO A 161 1.44 -9.61 -5.59
CA PRO A 161 0.88 -9.41 -4.26
C PRO A 161 0.88 -7.94 -3.81
N TYR A 162 1.91 -7.15 -4.17
CA TYR A 162 2.00 -5.73 -3.82
C TYR A 162 1.01 -4.85 -4.58
N VAL A 163 0.33 -5.39 -5.59
CA VAL A 163 -0.75 -4.69 -6.32
C VAL A 163 -2.11 -5.20 -5.86
N LEU A 164 -2.32 -6.51 -5.87
CA LEU A 164 -3.62 -7.10 -5.57
C LEU A 164 -4.04 -6.89 -4.11
N ILE A 165 -3.12 -7.04 -3.16
CA ILE A 165 -3.47 -6.93 -1.73
C ILE A 165 -3.84 -5.49 -1.36
N PRO A 166 -3.14 -4.44 -1.84
CA PRO A 166 -3.62 -3.08 -1.69
C PRO A 166 -4.96 -2.81 -2.36
N ILE A 167 -5.28 -3.40 -3.50
CA ILE A 167 -6.64 -3.30 -4.09
C ILE A 167 -7.68 -3.93 -3.17
N VAL A 168 -7.40 -5.08 -2.56
CA VAL A 168 -8.29 -5.70 -1.57
C VAL A 168 -8.41 -4.83 -0.31
N LEU A 169 -7.34 -4.17 0.12
CA LEU A 169 -7.38 -3.16 1.18
C LEU A 169 -8.23 -1.96 0.78
N LEU A 170 -8.15 -1.49 -0.46
CA LEU A 170 -8.99 -0.41 -0.97
C LEU A 170 -10.47 -0.77 -0.85
N VAL A 171 -10.84 -2.01 -1.18
CA VAL A 171 -12.20 -2.53 -0.99
C VAL A 171 -12.59 -2.56 0.50
N ARG A 172 -11.69 -2.96 1.40
CA ARG A 172 -11.91 -2.89 2.86
C ARG A 172 -12.26 -1.48 3.31
N MET A 173 -11.54 -0.51 2.75
CA MET A 173 -11.53 0.91 3.14
C MET A 173 -12.47 1.77 2.28
N ARG A 174 -13.31 1.18 1.43
CA ARG A 174 -14.19 1.92 0.49
C ARG A 174 -15.26 2.83 1.12
N LYS A 175 -15.48 2.75 2.44
CA LYS A 175 -16.48 3.54 3.18
C LYS A 175 -15.85 4.09 4.47
N PRO A 176 -16.32 5.25 4.97
CA PRO A 176 -15.96 5.75 6.30
C PRO A 176 -16.23 4.74 7.40
N GLU A 177 -15.57 4.91 8.55
CA GLU A 177 -15.72 4.05 9.72
C GLU A 177 -15.58 2.55 9.41
N PRO A 178 -14.48 2.11 8.75
CA PRO A 178 -14.34 0.74 8.25
C PRO A 178 -14.50 -0.32 9.34
N PHE A 179 -14.19 -0.02 10.60
CA PHE A 179 -14.19 -0.99 11.68
C PHE A 179 -15.55 -1.16 12.38
N THR A 180 -16.57 -0.39 12.00
CA THR A 180 -17.95 -0.56 12.48
C THR A 180 -18.71 -1.67 11.73
N ARG A 181 -18.12 -2.24 10.68
CA ARG A 181 -18.72 -3.26 9.82
C ARG A 181 -17.79 -4.41 9.52
N ARG A 182 -18.38 -5.53 9.14
CA ARG A 182 -17.65 -6.66 8.52
C ARG A 182 -17.21 -6.27 7.10
N PHE A 183 -16.21 -7.00 6.60
CA PHE A 183 -15.64 -6.81 5.26
C PHE A 183 -16.74 -6.81 4.18
#